data_AF-A0A0R2U1Z6-F1
#
_entry.id   AF-A0A0R2U1Z6-F1
#
_cell.length_a   1.000
_cell.length_b   1.000
_cell.length_c   1.000
_cell.angle_alpha   90.00
_cell.angle_beta   90.00
_cell.angle_gamma   90.00
#
_symmetry.space_group_name_H-M   'P 1'
#
loop_
_entity.id
_entity.type
_entity.pdbx_description
1 polymer ?
#
loop_
_entity_poly.entity_id
_entity_poly.type
_entity_poly.pdbx_seq_one_letter_code
_entity_poly.pdbx_strand_id
1 'polypeptide(L)'
;MHNFKFPNSWLKALEPSFDRAKLKELGKKIDQLVQQDVIIFPPLKKVFYALELVDFLDVKVLILGQDPYHQSGQANGLAFSVDSGSAVPPSLKNIYIELESDLGFRVPSHGDLTSWSKQGVLLLNSVLTVEEGSANAHKNLGWSIVTDAIISSLSKKGGIVKKYLHRA
;
A
#
# COMPACT_ATOMS: atom_id res chain seq x y z
N MET A 1 16.32 -11.57 10.95
CA MET A 1 15.94 -10.15 10.92
C MET A 1 15.45 -9.83 9.53
N HIS A 2 14.16 -9.55 9.36
CA HIS A 2 13.58 -9.19 8.08
C HIS A 2 14.22 -7.90 7.61
N ASN A 3 14.93 -7.98 6.49
CA ASN A 3 15.47 -6.83 5.81
C ASN A 3 14.51 -6.51 4.67
N PHE A 4 13.63 -5.53 4.87
CA PHE A 4 12.73 -5.12 3.80
C PHE A 4 13.55 -4.63 2.60
N LYS A 5 13.30 -5.20 1.43
CA LYS A 5 13.92 -4.75 0.18
C LYS A 5 13.20 -3.50 -0.31
N PHE A 6 13.68 -2.35 0.11
CA PHE A 6 13.13 -1.07 -0.33
C PHE A 6 13.62 -0.73 -1.75
N PRO A 7 12.75 -0.30 -2.68
CA PRO A 7 13.16 0.02 -4.05
C PRO A 7 14.18 1.18 -4.12
N ASN A 8 15.24 1.00 -4.91
CA ASN A 8 16.33 1.97 -5.02
C ASN A 8 15.90 3.33 -5.61
N SER A 9 14.96 3.34 -6.56
CA SER A 9 14.41 4.57 -7.16
C SER A 9 13.78 5.47 -6.09
N TRP A 10 13.09 4.85 -5.14
CA TRP A 10 12.50 5.53 -4.01
C TRP A 10 13.51 5.96 -2.95
N LEU A 11 14.49 5.12 -2.59
CA LEU A 11 15.51 5.49 -1.60
C LEU A 11 16.20 6.82 -1.93
N LYS A 12 16.57 7.02 -3.21
CA LYS A 12 17.19 8.28 -3.67
C LYS A 12 16.30 9.50 -3.48
N ALA A 13 14.98 9.34 -3.63
CA ALA A 13 14.01 10.42 -3.52
C ALA A 13 13.60 10.72 -2.06
N LEU A 14 13.77 9.76 -1.16
CA LEU A 14 13.43 9.91 0.25
C LEU A 14 14.60 10.39 1.11
N GLU A 15 15.84 10.24 0.63
CA GLU A 15 17.03 10.75 1.30
C GLU A 15 17.17 12.28 1.18
N PRO A 16 17.68 12.97 2.22
CA PRO A 16 18.21 12.42 3.47
C PRO A 16 17.15 12.17 4.57
N SER A 17 15.88 12.49 4.32
CA SER A 17 14.81 12.41 5.34
C SER A 17 14.39 11.00 5.75
N PHE A 18 14.85 9.95 5.05
CA PHE A 18 14.44 8.58 5.31
C PHE A 18 15.27 7.91 6.41
N ASP A 19 14.65 7.69 7.56
CA ASP A 19 15.29 7.03 8.70
C ASP A 19 15.34 5.50 8.51
N ARG A 20 16.43 5.04 7.88
CA ARG A 20 16.70 3.62 7.66
C ARG A 20 16.86 2.84 8.97
N ALA A 21 17.27 3.49 10.06
CA ALA A 21 17.42 2.84 11.36
C ALA A 21 16.05 2.48 11.93
N LYS A 22 15.09 3.40 11.87
CA LYS A 22 13.70 3.14 12.26
C LYS A 22 13.02 2.09 11.39
N LEU A 23 13.29 2.05 10.08
CA LEU A 23 12.80 0.96 9.22
C LEU A 23 13.33 -0.41 9.68
N LYS A 24 14.61 -0.48 10.06
CA LYS A 24 15.22 -1.70 10.59
C LYS A 24 14.62 -2.12 11.93
N GLU A 25 14.31 -1.17 12.81
CA GLU A 25 13.59 -1.43 14.07
C GLU A 25 12.18 -1.96 13.81
N LEU A 26 11.46 -1.38 12.84
CA LEU A 26 10.15 -1.87 12.41
C LEU A 26 10.23 -3.31 11.89
N GLY A 27 11.26 -3.63 11.09
CA GLY A 27 11.53 -5.00 10.65
C GLY A 27 11.70 -5.98 11.81
N LYS A 28 12.39 -5.59 12.88
CA LYS A 28 12.53 -6.42 14.09
C LYS A 28 11.20 -6.65 14.80
N LYS A 29 10.33 -5.65 14.90
CA LYS A 29 8.99 -5.81 15.50
C LYS A 29 8.15 -6.81 14.70
N ILE A 30 8.21 -6.73 13.36
CA ILE A 30 7.54 -7.69 12.47
C ILE A 30 8.11 -9.10 12.65
N ASP A 31 9.45 -9.26 12.75
CA ASP A 31 10.06 -10.56 13.03
C ASP A 31 9.56 -11.18 14.34
N GLN A 32 9.43 -10.36 15.39
CA GLN A 32 8.95 -10.82 16.69
C GLN A 32 7.50 -11.33 16.61
N LEU A 33 6.64 -10.65 15.85
CA LEU A 33 5.27 -11.10 15.60
C LEU A 33 5.25 -12.42 14.84
N VAL A 34 6.05 -12.55 13.78
CA VAL A 34 6.16 -13.81 13.01
C VAL A 34 6.68 -14.96 13.88
N GLN A 35 7.62 -14.69 14.79
CA GLN A 35 8.13 -15.68 15.76
C GLN A 35 7.08 -16.11 16.80
N GLN A 36 6.01 -15.32 16.97
CA GLN A 36 4.86 -15.62 17.83
C GLN A 36 3.71 -16.25 17.03
N ASP A 37 4.00 -16.79 15.84
CA ASP A 37 3.03 -17.41 14.93
C ASP A 37 1.91 -16.47 14.47
N VAL A 38 2.13 -15.15 14.54
CA VAL A 38 1.19 -14.15 14.00
C VAL A 38 1.25 -14.16 12.48
N ILE A 39 0.09 -14.39 11.85
CA ILE A 39 -0.06 -14.33 10.39
C ILE A 39 -0.20 -12.86 9.98
N ILE A 40 0.69 -12.40 9.11
CA ILE A 40 0.77 -11.00 8.67
C ILE A 40 0.47 -10.90 7.18
N PHE A 41 -0.38 -9.92 6.83
CA PHE A 41 -0.69 -9.56 5.45
C PHE A 41 -0.23 -8.14 5.08
N PRO A 42 0.09 -7.88 3.80
CA PRO A 42 0.30 -8.88 2.75
C PRO A 42 1.54 -9.74 3.06
N PRO A 43 1.82 -10.82 2.30
CA PRO A 43 3.08 -11.54 2.43
C PRO A 43 4.27 -10.56 2.45
N LEU A 44 5.23 -10.73 3.36
CA LEU A 44 6.24 -9.69 3.64
C LEU A 44 7.01 -9.21 2.40
N LYS A 45 7.18 -10.07 1.39
CA LYS A 45 7.79 -9.74 0.09
C LYS A 45 6.98 -8.74 -0.77
N LYS A 46 5.71 -8.50 -0.43
CA LYS A 46 4.76 -7.63 -1.13
C LYS A 46 4.50 -6.32 -0.39
N VAL A 47 5.11 -6.09 0.77
CA VAL A 47 4.89 -4.89 1.60
C VAL A 47 5.19 -3.59 0.84
N PHE A 48 6.19 -3.60 -0.05
CA PHE A 48 6.54 -2.46 -0.90
C PHE A 48 6.14 -2.63 -2.36
N TYR A 49 5.22 -3.55 -2.66
CA TYR A 49 4.85 -3.87 -4.05
C TYR A 49 4.33 -2.65 -4.82
N ALA A 50 3.58 -1.76 -4.17
CA ALA A 50 3.15 -0.49 -4.78
C ALA A 50 4.34 0.37 -5.28
N LEU A 51 5.45 0.39 -4.55
CA LEU A 51 6.66 1.14 -4.87
C LEU A 51 7.53 0.42 -5.92
N GLU A 52 7.40 -0.90 -6.04
CA GLU A 52 8.05 -1.69 -7.09
C GLU A 52 7.34 -1.51 -8.45
N LEU A 53 6.03 -1.25 -8.44
CA LEU A 53 5.24 -1.06 -9.66
C LEU A 53 5.31 0.35 -10.22
N VAL A 54 5.58 1.35 -9.39
CA VAL A 54 5.58 2.76 -9.78
C VAL A 54 6.85 3.44 -9.28
N ASP A 55 7.72 3.85 -10.20
CA ASP A 55 8.89 4.64 -9.87
C ASP A 55 8.50 6.04 -9.40
N PHE A 56 9.30 6.61 -8.49
CA PHE A 56 9.02 7.92 -7.88
C PHE A 56 8.72 9.04 -8.90
N LEU A 57 9.48 9.06 -10.00
CA LEU A 57 9.32 10.08 -11.05
C LEU A 57 8.04 9.86 -11.88
N ASP A 58 7.56 8.63 -11.97
CA ASP A 58 6.39 8.26 -12.78
C ASP A 58 5.06 8.37 -12.02
N VAL A 59 5.10 8.66 -10.71
CA VAL A 59 3.89 8.91 -9.92
C VAL A 59 3.18 10.15 -10.43
N LYS A 60 1.93 9.96 -10.87
CA LYS A 60 0.98 10.99 -11.34
C LYS A 60 -0.18 11.18 -10.35
N VAL A 61 -0.65 10.08 -9.77
CA VAL A 61 -1.78 10.05 -8.84
C VAL A 61 -1.38 9.27 -7.60
N LEU A 62 -1.74 9.78 -6.42
CA LEU A 62 -1.66 9.06 -5.15
C LEU A 62 -3.08 8.77 -4.66
N ILE A 63 -3.40 7.49 -4.46
CA ILE A 63 -4.62 7.04 -3.80
C ILE A 63 -4.22 6.41 -2.46
N LEU A 64 -4.78 6.93 -1.37
CA LEU A 64 -4.47 6.47 -0.02
C LEU A 64 -5.56 5.55 0.54
N GLY A 65 -5.13 4.37 0.98
CA GLY A 65 -5.92 3.47 1.83
C GLY A 65 -5.46 3.53 3.30
N GLN A 66 -6.14 2.77 4.17
CA GLN A 66 -5.84 2.74 5.61
C GLN A 66 -4.82 1.64 5.92
N ASP A 67 -5.27 0.40 5.99
CA ASP A 67 -4.47 -0.80 6.20
C ASP A 67 -4.78 -1.85 5.10
N PRO A 68 -3.91 -2.86 4.92
CA PRO A 68 -4.20 -3.95 3.98
C PRO A 68 -5.44 -4.72 4.42
N TYR A 69 -6.07 -5.42 3.48
CA TYR A 69 -7.09 -6.41 3.81
C TYR A 69 -6.55 -7.49 4.75
N HIS A 70 -7.31 -7.80 5.80
CA HIS A 70 -6.88 -8.67 6.90
C HIS A 70 -7.35 -10.13 6.76
N GLN A 71 -8.00 -10.50 5.66
CA GLN A 71 -8.38 -11.89 5.39
C GLN A 71 -7.38 -12.55 4.43
N SER A 72 -7.17 -13.85 4.62
CA SER A 72 -6.29 -14.65 3.76
C SER A 72 -6.63 -14.52 2.28
N GLY A 73 -5.60 -14.36 1.45
CA GLY A 73 -5.73 -14.25 0.00
C GLY A 73 -6.27 -12.93 -0.54
N GLN A 74 -6.48 -11.91 0.31
CA GLN A 74 -6.97 -10.60 -0.14
C GLN A 74 -5.82 -9.62 -0.42
N ALA A 75 -5.05 -9.23 0.59
CA ALA A 75 -4.06 -8.17 0.43
C ALA A 75 -2.87 -8.61 -0.45
N ASN A 76 -2.65 -7.87 -1.54
CA ASN A 76 -1.57 -8.13 -2.48
C ASN A 76 -0.44 -7.08 -2.44
N GLY A 77 -0.53 -6.10 -1.54
CA GLY A 77 0.46 -5.02 -1.38
C GLY A 77 0.09 -3.69 -2.05
N LEU A 78 -1.10 -3.59 -2.63
CA LEU A 78 -1.66 -2.35 -3.16
C LEU A 78 -2.91 -1.95 -2.36
N ALA A 79 -3.10 -0.65 -2.09
CA ALA A 79 -4.34 -0.16 -1.49
C ALA A 79 -5.55 -0.53 -2.36
N PHE A 80 -6.64 -0.99 -1.73
CA PHE A 80 -7.91 -1.41 -2.35
C PHE A 80 -7.85 -2.61 -3.31
N SER A 81 -6.67 -3.06 -3.74
CA SER A 81 -6.53 -4.17 -4.68
C SER A 81 -6.56 -5.53 -3.98
N VAL A 82 -7.07 -6.53 -4.70
CA VAL A 82 -6.87 -7.95 -4.40
C VAL A 82 -6.31 -8.67 -5.64
N ASP A 83 -5.77 -9.88 -5.48
CA ASP A 83 -5.31 -10.66 -6.63
C ASP A 83 -6.48 -11.10 -7.53
N SER A 84 -6.19 -11.31 -8.81
CA SER A 84 -7.18 -11.85 -9.76
C SER A 84 -7.68 -13.23 -9.31
N GLY A 85 -8.99 -13.41 -9.26
CA GLY A 85 -9.63 -14.63 -8.74
C GLY A 85 -10.09 -14.52 -7.28
N SER A 86 -9.59 -13.54 -6.52
CA SER A 86 -10.14 -13.21 -5.20
C SER A 86 -11.47 -12.45 -5.33
N ALA A 87 -12.36 -12.65 -4.36
CA ALA A 87 -13.62 -11.91 -4.31
C ALA A 87 -13.35 -10.40 -4.18
N VAL A 88 -14.01 -9.59 -5.01
CA VAL A 88 -13.90 -8.13 -4.96
C VAL A 88 -14.44 -7.61 -3.62
N PRO A 89 -13.62 -6.94 -2.78
CA PRO A 89 -14.06 -6.46 -1.48
C PRO A 89 -15.10 -5.34 -1.59
N PRO A 90 -15.95 -5.12 -0.55
CA PRO A 90 -16.99 -4.09 -0.58
C PRO A 90 -16.47 -2.69 -0.91
N SER A 91 -15.35 -2.27 -0.32
CA SER A 91 -14.78 -0.94 -0.60
C SER A 91 -14.35 -0.77 -2.06
N LEU A 92 -13.83 -1.83 -2.70
CA LEU A 92 -13.48 -1.77 -4.11
C LEU A 92 -14.73 -1.80 -5.00
N LYS A 93 -15.78 -2.53 -4.62
CA LYS A 93 -17.08 -2.47 -5.32
C LYS A 93 -17.62 -1.04 -5.32
N ASN A 94 -17.54 -0.33 -4.20
CA ASN A 94 -17.99 1.06 -4.12
C ASN A 94 -17.16 1.98 -5.05
N ILE A 95 -15.84 1.78 -5.12
CA ILE A 95 -14.98 2.49 -6.09
C ILE A 95 -15.42 2.19 -7.53
N TYR A 96 -15.73 0.95 -7.87
CA TYR A 96 -16.19 0.59 -9.21
C TYR A 96 -17.57 1.18 -9.55
N ILE A 97 -18.50 1.21 -8.60
CA ILE A 97 -19.81 1.86 -8.77
C ILE A 97 -19.63 3.35 -9.08
N GLU A 98 -18.76 4.03 -8.33
CA GLU A 98 -18.49 5.46 -8.55
C GLU A 98 -17.85 5.69 -9.93
N LEU A 99 -16.87 4.86 -10.33
CA LEU A 99 -16.25 4.97 -11.65
C LEU A 99 -17.23 4.71 -12.80
N GLU A 100 -18.13 3.74 -12.65
CA GLU A 100 -19.17 3.46 -13.63
C GLU A 100 -20.12 4.65 -13.75
N SER A 101 -20.56 5.21 -12.62
CA SER A 101 -21.49 6.34 -12.58
C SER A 101 -20.87 7.64 -13.12
N ASP A 102 -19.61 7.93 -12.81
CA ASP A 102 -18.94 9.19 -13.18
C ASP A 102 -18.41 9.16 -14.62
N LEU A 103 -17.84 8.01 -15.06
CA LEU A 103 -17.08 7.92 -16.30
C LEU A 103 -17.65 6.92 -17.32
N GLY A 104 -18.75 6.22 -17.01
CA GLY A 104 -19.22 5.09 -17.81
C GLY A 104 -18.22 3.93 -17.83
N PHE A 105 -17.40 3.82 -16.79
CA PHE A 105 -16.37 2.80 -16.69
C PHE A 105 -16.97 1.39 -16.68
N ARG A 106 -16.49 0.51 -17.56
CA ARG A 106 -16.89 -0.89 -17.56
C ARG A 106 -16.18 -1.64 -16.43
N VAL A 107 -16.94 -1.95 -15.38
CA VAL A 107 -16.44 -2.65 -14.19
C VAL A 107 -15.88 -4.03 -14.56
N PRO A 108 -14.62 -4.35 -14.22
CA PRO A 108 -14.04 -5.68 -14.46
C PRO A 108 -14.58 -6.72 -13.48
N SER A 109 -14.44 -8.00 -13.83
CA SER A 109 -14.85 -9.13 -12.97
C SER A 109 -13.78 -9.53 -11.93
N HIS A 110 -12.75 -8.71 -11.74
CA HIS A 110 -11.64 -8.95 -10.80
C HIS A 110 -11.34 -7.70 -9.98
N GLY A 111 -10.63 -7.85 -8.86
CA GLY A 111 -10.23 -6.74 -7.99
C GLY A 111 -8.77 -6.31 -8.11
N ASP A 112 -8.04 -6.82 -9.10
CA ASP A 112 -6.64 -6.46 -9.34
C ASP A 112 -6.49 -5.08 -10.00
N LEU A 113 -5.84 -4.15 -9.29
CA LEU A 113 -5.59 -2.77 -9.71
C LEU A 113 -4.16 -2.55 -10.21
N THR A 114 -3.38 -3.61 -10.44
CA THR A 114 -2.00 -3.53 -10.96
C THR A 114 -1.90 -2.71 -12.26
N SER A 115 -2.95 -2.74 -13.10
CA SER A 115 -3.02 -1.96 -14.35
C SER A 115 -3.06 -0.44 -14.11
N TRP A 116 -3.58 0.02 -12.97
CA TRP A 116 -3.56 1.44 -12.59
C TRP A 116 -2.16 1.85 -12.15
N SER A 117 -1.48 1.01 -11.36
CA SER A 117 -0.11 1.28 -10.95
C SER A 117 0.83 1.40 -12.15
N LYS A 118 0.71 0.52 -13.14
CA LYS A 118 1.48 0.63 -14.40
C LYS A 118 1.28 1.95 -15.17
N GLN A 119 0.22 2.71 -14.87
CA GLN A 119 -0.07 4.01 -15.49
C GLN A 119 0.37 5.21 -14.63
N GLY A 120 1.01 4.98 -13.48
CA GLY A 120 1.48 6.01 -12.57
C GLY A 120 0.57 6.29 -11.37
N VAL A 121 -0.39 5.39 -11.08
CA VAL A 121 -1.26 5.48 -9.90
C VAL A 121 -0.61 4.74 -8.73
N LEU A 122 -0.10 5.49 -7.76
CA LEU A 122 0.44 4.92 -6.54
C LEU A 122 -0.70 4.60 -5.56
N LEU A 123 -0.94 3.29 -5.35
CA LEU A 123 -1.95 2.74 -4.45
C LEU A 123 -1.31 2.40 -3.09
N LEU A 124 -1.28 3.37 -2.18
CA LEU A 124 -0.51 3.28 -0.93
C LEU A 124 -1.42 3.25 0.30
N ASN A 125 -1.25 2.25 1.17
CA ASN A 125 -1.89 2.28 2.49
C ASN A 125 -1.06 3.12 3.48
N SER A 126 -1.70 3.77 4.46
CA SER A 126 -0.99 4.46 5.54
C SER A 126 -0.33 3.51 6.54
N VAL A 127 -0.82 2.28 6.62
CA VAL A 127 -0.22 1.15 7.33
C VAL A 127 0.08 0.06 6.30
N LEU A 128 1.30 -0.49 6.26
CA LEU A 128 1.70 -1.39 5.17
C LEU A 128 1.58 -2.88 5.50
N THR A 129 1.26 -3.23 6.75
CA THR A 129 0.95 -4.59 7.17
C THR A 129 -0.25 -4.63 8.10
N VAL A 130 -0.88 -5.79 8.25
CA VAL A 130 -1.95 -6.06 9.21
C VAL A 130 -1.83 -7.50 9.69
N GLU A 131 -2.37 -7.79 10.88
CA GLU A 131 -2.52 -9.15 11.39
C GLU A 131 -3.80 -9.78 10.86
N GLU A 132 -3.77 -11.09 10.58
CA GLU A 132 -4.94 -11.82 10.11
C GLU A 132 -6.13 -11.67 11.08
N GLY A 133 -7.29 -11.33 10.54
CA GLY A 133 -8.52 -11.17 11.32
C GLY A 133 -8.57 -9.91 12.21
N SER A 134 -7.51 -9.12 12.28
CA SER A 134 -7.39 -7.99 13.21
C SER A 134 -7.12 -6.67 12.49
N ALA A 135 -8.19 -6.05 12.00
CA ALA A 135 -8.14 -4.75 11.34
C ALA A 135 -7.46 -3.70 12.25
N ASN A 136 -6.60 -2.86 11.67
CA ASN A 136 -5.81 -1.83 12.36
C ASN A 136 -4.83 -2.33 13.43
N ALA A 137 -4.54 -3.63 13.54
CA ALA A 137 -3.61 -4.17 14.54
C ALA A 137 -2.23 -3.50 14.52
N HIS A 138 -1.74 -3.14 13.33
CA HIS A 138 -0.42 -2.53 13.15
C HIS A 138 -0.43 -1.00 13.01
N LYS A 139 -1.56 -0.32 13.32
CA LYS A 139 -1.66 1.15 13.19
C LYS A 139 -0.55 1.92 13.93
N ASN A 140 -0.14 1.40 15.09
CA ASN A 140 0.87 2.01 15.96
C ASN A 140 2.24 1.33 15.86
N LEU A 141 2.44 0.44 14.88
CA LEU A 141 3.68 -0.34 14.76
C LEU A 141 4.88 0.54 14.35
N GLY A 142 4.60 1.61 13.60
CA GLY A 142 5.58 2.60 13.15
C GLY A 142 5.64 2.82 11.64
N TRP A 143 4.66 2.34 10.86
CA TRP A 143 4.66 2.48 9.39
C TRP A 143 4.67 3.93 8.89
N SER A 144 4.24 4.89 9.72
CA SER A 144 4.28 6.32 9.42
C SER A 144 5.67 6.81 9.02
N ILE A 145 6.76 6.22 9.53
CA ILE A 145 8.12 6.60 9.12
C ILE A 145 8.36 6.43 7.61
N VAL A 146 7.69 5.46 7.00
CA VAL A 146 7.79 5.18 5.56
C VAL A 146 6.76 6.00 4.79
N THR A 147 5.50 5.91 5.17
CA THR A 147 4.40 6.52 4.40
C THR A 147 4.45 8.04 4.44
N ASP A 148 4.82 8.64 5.58
CA ASP A 148 4.93 10.10 5.70
C ASP A 148 6.13 10.62 4.89
N ALA A 149 7.24 9.87 4.86
CA ALA A 149 8.39 10.22 4.03
C ALA A 149 8.00 10.21 2.54
N ILE A 150 7.28 9.17 2.09
CA ILE A 150 6.77 9.07 0.71
C ILE A 150 5.84 10.25 0.38
N ILE A 151 4.83 10.49 1.23
CA ILE A 151 3.85 11.57 1.01
C ILE A 151 4.55 12.94 1.01
N SER A 152 5.51 13.16 1.91
CA SER A 152 6.29 14.40 1.98
C SER A 152 7.14 14.60 0.72
N SER A 153 7.89 13.60 0.28
CA SER A 153 8.71 13.69 -0.95
C SER A 153 7.86 13.90 -2.20
N LEU A 154 6.72 13.21 -2.33
CA LEU A 154 5.79 13.43 -3.44
C LEU A 154 5.16 14.83 -3.39
N SER A 155 4.86 15.33 -2.19
CA SER A 155 4.36 16.70 -2.02
C SER A 155 5.39 17.74 -2.46
N LYS A 156 6.67 17.52 -2.16
CA LYS A 156 7.78 18.38 -2.60
C LYS A 156 8.02 18.30 -4.11
N LYS A 157 7.88 17.12 -4.72
CA LYS A 157 7.95 16.92 -6.17
C LYS A 157 6.91 17.76 -6.91
N GLY A 158 5.70 17.89 -6.34
CA GLY A 158 4.60 18.63 -6.96
C GLY A 158 3.98 17.91 -8.15
N GLY A 159 2.93 18.48 -8.73
CA GLY A 159 2.28 17.95 -9.95
C GLY A 159 1.54 16.62 -9.77
N ILE A 160 1.24 16.22 -8.53
CA ILE A 160 0.55 14.95 -8.21
C ILE A 160 -0.86 15.22 -7.73
N VAL A 161 -1.83 14.52 -8.31
CA VAL A 161 -3.21 14.50 -7.81
C VAL A 161 -3.29 13.55 -6.61
N LYS A 162 -3.79 14.03 -5.47
CA LYS A 162 -3.96 13.25 -4.24
C LYS A 162 -5.44 12.96 -4.02
N LYS A 163 -5.80 11.70 -3.85
CA LYS A 163 -7.17 11.25 -3.53
C LYS A 163 -7.14 10.48 -2.21
N TYR A 164 -7.92 10.98 -1.26
CA TYR A 164 -8.11 10.36 0.05
C TYR A 164 -9.45 9.64 0.02
N LEU A 165 -9.42 8.32 0.01
CA LEU A 165 -10.63 7.50 0.05
C LEU A 165 -10.84 7.06 1.49
N HIS A 166 -11.60 7.84 2.25
CA HIS A 166 -12.06 7.44 3.57
C HIS A 166 -13.36 6.67 3.42
N ARG A 167 -13.34 5.38 3.80
CA ARG A 167 -14.50 4.49 3.97
C ARG A 167 -15.68 4.87 3.05
N ALA A 168 -15.63 4.42 1.80
CA ALA A 168 -16.84 4.19 1.03
C ALA A 168 -17.58 2.97 1.61
#